data_AF-A0A2S9PQ63-F1
#
_entry.id   AF-A0A2S9PQ63-F1
#
_cell.length_a   1.000
_cell.length_b   1.000
_cell.length_c   1.000
_cell.angle_alpha   90.00
_cell.angle_beta   90.00
_cell.angle_gamma   90.00
#
_symmetry.space_group_name_H-M   'P 1'
#
loop_
_entity.id
_entity.type
_entity.pdbx_description
1 polymer ?
#
loop_
_entity_poly.entity_id
_entity_poly.type
_entity_poly.pdbx_seq_one_letter_code
_entity_poly.pdbx_strand_id
1 'polypeptide(L)'
;MQRAHRTQPAGTTEETAETALDHPEPVLIRDPAGRLRGAGFVADHHGTVLTSHQAVDGLTQVTVDTADGATRPVRGVHGDLGESVDG
;
A
#
# COMPACT_ATOMS: atom_id res chain seq x y z
N MET A 1 12.06 -40.28 9.37
CA MET A 1 11.52 -39.57 8.19
C MET A 1 11.12 -38.17 8.69
N GLN A 2 11.59 -37.01 8.22
CA GLN A 2 12.06 -36.58 6.90
C GLN A 2 13.19 -35.53 7.00
N ARG A 3 14.18 -35.71 6.11
CA ARG A 3 15.07 -34.79 5.37
C ARG A 3 15.57 -33.47 6.00
N ALA A 4 16.90 -33.37 6.05
CA ALA A 4 17.70 -32.17 6.30
C ALA A 4 17.94 -31.31 5.03
N HIS A 5 18.39 -30.08 5.28
CA HIS A 5 19.08 -29.12 4.39
C HIS A 5 18.24 -28.29 3.41
N ARG A 6 18.07 -27.02 3.78
CA ARG A 6 18.38 -25.91 2.87
C ARG A 6 19.10 -24.81 3.64
N THR A 7 20.43 -24.88 3.59
CA THR A 7 21.29 -23.72 3.84
C THR A 7 20.89 -22.64 2.84
N GLN A 8 20.37 -21.51 3.32
CA GLN A 8 20.21 -20.31 2.52
C GLN A 8 21.61 -19.85 2.09
N PRO A 9 21.89 -19.73 0.78
CA PRO A 9 23.14 -19.12 0.36
C PRO A 9 23.10 -17.66 0.80
N ALA A 10 24.18 -17.21 1.43
CA ALA A 10 24.52 -15.80 1.51
C ALA A 10 24.76 -15.30 0.09
N GLY A 11 23.69 -14.95 -0.60
CA GLY A 11 23.71 -14.20 -1.84
C GLY A 11 23.97 -12.75 -1.48
N THR A 12 25.20 -12.33 -1.75
CA THR A 12 25.62 -10.96 -2.05
C THR A 12 24.44 -10.00 -2.23
N THR A 13 24.23 -9.14 -1.24
CA THR A 13 23.65 -7.80 -1.43
C THR A 13 24.21 -7.25 -2.73
N GLU A 14 23.38 -7.03 -3.76
CA GLU A 14 23.58 -6.30 -5.03
C GLU A 14 22.69 -6.86 -6.16
N GLU A 15 21.84 -7.87 -5.91
CA GLU A 15 20.77 -8.31 -6.84
C GLU A 15 19.37 -7.90 -6.31
N THR A 16 19.11 -6.59 -6.22
CA THR A 16 17.74 -6.06 -6.00
C THR A 16 17.50 -4.77 -6.79
N ALA A 17 18.52 -4.22 -7.44
CA ALA A 17 18.45 -2.92 -8.09
C ALA A 17 18.16 -2.97 -9.61
N GLU A 18 18.03 -4.15 -10.22
CA GLU A 18 17.94 -4.24 -11.69
C GLU A 18 16.51 -4.39 -12.26
N THR A 19 15.51 -4.65 -11.42
CA THR A 19 14.08 -4.55 -11.80
C THR A 19 13.45 -3.20 -11.40
N ALA A 20 14.14 -2.38 -10.60
CA ALA A 20 13.60 -1.13 -10.06
C ALA A 20 13.49 0.03 -11.07
N LEU A 21 13.94 -0.15 -12.31
CA LEU A 21 14.14 0.96 -13.27
C LEU A 21 12.92 1.31 -14.14
N ASP A 22 11.76 0.66 -13.95
CA ASP A 22 10.48 1.09 -14.56
C ASP A 22 9.28 0.56 -13.75
N HIS A 23 9.38 0.57 -12.42
CA HIS A 23 8.23 0.29 -11.56
C HIS A 23 7.65 1.61 -11.06
N PRO A 24 6.33 1.83 -11.18
CA PRO A 24 5.72 3.04 -10.67
C PRO A 24 6.01 3.14 -9.17
N GLU A 25 6.60 4.26 -8.75
CA GLU A 25 6.88 4.51 -7.34
C GLU A 25 5.56 4.47 -6.53
N PRO A 26 5.51 3.69 -5.44
CA PRO A 26 4.30 3.56 -4.65
C PRO A 26 4.03 4.85 -3.89
N VAL A 27 2.74 5.16 -3.72
CA VAL A 27 2.29 6.19 -2.78
C VAL A 27 2.07 5.59 -1.39
N LEU A 28 2.31 6.37 -0.35
CA LEU A 28 2.08 5.95 1.04
C LEU A 28 0.73 6.45 1.54
N ILE A 29 0.00 5.60 2.24
CA ILE A 29 -1.31 5.93 2.80
C ILE A 29 -1.20 6.03 4.31
N ARG A 30 -1.66 7.15 4.85
CA ARG A 30 -1.68 7.43 6.29
C ARG A 30 -3.09 7.70 6.79
N ASP A 31 -3.33 7.31 8.04
CA ASP A 31 -4.55 7.71 8.74
C ASP A 31 -4.51 9.21 9.11
N PRO A 32 -5.63 9.79 9.59
CA PRO A 32 -5.66 11.20 10.00
C PRO A 32 -4.72 11.56 11.15
N ALA A 33 -4.24 10.58 11.91
CA ALA A 33 -3.22 10.78 12.95
C ALA A 33 -1.78 10.71 12.39
N GLY A 34 -1.61 10.50 11.07
CA GLY A 34 -0.32 10.43 10.39
C GLY A 34 0.35 9.05 10.45
N ARG A 35 -0.31 8.03 11.00
CA ARG A 35 0.27 6.67 11.06
C ARG A 35 0.19 6.01 9.70
N LEU A 36 1.27 5.35 9.29
CA LEU A 36 1.30 4.59 8.04
C LEU A 36 0.30 3.42 8.14
N ARG A 37 -0.59 3.33 7.17
CA ARG A 37 -1.63 2.30 7.05
C ARG A 37 -1.37 1.33 5.91
N GLY A 38 -0.71 1.79 4.85
CA GLY A 38 -0.40 0.96 3.70
C GLY A 38 0.25 1.74 2.57
N ALA A 39 0.28 1.12 1.39
CA ALA A 39 0.78 1.70 0.15
C ALA A 39 -0.24 1.49 -0.98
N GLY A 40 -0.04 2.20 -2.09
CA GLY A 40 -0.83 2.05 -3.29
C GLY A 40 -0.09 2.52 -4.53
N PHE A 41 -0.76 2.46 -5.67
CA PHE A 41 -0.23 2.94 -6.95
C PHE A 41 -1.21 3.90 -7.59
N VAL A 42 -0.68 4.94 -8.23
CA VAL A 42 -1.49 5.83 -9.07
C VAL A 42 -1.94 5.04 -10.29
N ALA A 43 -3.25 4.84 -10.42
CA ALA A 43 -3.88 4.05 -11.46
C ALA A 43 -4.15 4.87 -12.73
N ASP A 44 -4.27 6.19 -12.62
CA ASP A 44 -4.54 7.08 -13.74
C ASP A 44 -4.02 8.51 -13.52
N HIS A 45 -4.10 9.30 -14.59
CA HIS A 45 -3.68 10.71 -14.62
C HIS A 45 -4.60 11.67 -13.86
N HIS A 46 -5.75 11.20 -13.38
CA HIS A 46 -6.62 11.96 -12.48
C HIS A 46 -6.21 11.82 -11.01
N GLY A 47 -5.25 10.92 -10.72
CA GLY A 47 -4.78 10.66 -9.37
C GLY A 47 -5.59 9.62 -8.62
N THR A 48 -6.34 8.75 -9.31
CA THR A 48 -6.96 7.59 -8.67
C THR A 48 -5.86 6.68 -8.12
N VAL A 49 -6.00 6.24 -6.86
CA VAL A 49 -5.04 5.35 -6.21
C VAL A 49 -5.68 3.98 -5.98
N LEU A 50 -5.02 2.93 -6.46
CA LEU A 50 -5.38 1.55 -6.13
C LEU A 50 -4.64 1.11 -4.87
N THR A 51 -5.37 0.55 -3.91
CA THR A 51 -4.80 0.04 -2.65
C THR A 51 -5.62 -1.13 -2.10
N SER A 52 -5.10 -1.77 -1.06
CA SER A 52 -5.83 -2.78 -0.29
C SER A 52 -6.95 -2.15 0.53
N HIS A 53 -8.04 -2.89 0.71
CA HIS A 53 -9.16 -2.46 1.56
C HIS A 53 -8.71 -2.14 3.00
N GLN A 54 -7.80 -2.93 3.58
CA GLN A 54 -7.31 -2.75 4.96
C GLN A 54 -6.62 -1.39 5.20
N ALA A 55 -6.02 -0.81 4.15
CA ALA A 55 -5.39 0.50 4.23
C ALA A 55 -6.41 1.63 4.43
N VAL A 56 -7.66 1.43 4.03
CA VAL A 56 -8.74 2.44 4.05
C VAL A 56 -9.93 2.05 4.93
N ASP A 57 -10.00 0.81 5.39
CA ASP A 57 -11.09 0.29 6.21
C ASP A 57 -11.31 1.13 7.48
N GLY A 58 -12.58 1.44 7.76
CA GLY A 58 -13.02 2.27 8.89
C GLY A 58 -12.62 3.76 8.81
N LEU A 59 -11.97 4.21 7.74
CA LEU A 59 -11.50 5.60 7.59
C LEU A 59 -12.39 6.38 6.61
N THR A 60 -12.90 7.53 7.07
CA THR A 60 -13.64 8.48 6.22
C THR A 60 -12.71 9.33 5.35
N GLN A 61 -11.46 9.47 5.79
CA GLN A 61 -10.42 10.20 5.08
C GLN A 61 -9.07 9.56 5.37
N VAL A 62 -8.22 9.56 4.35
CA VAL A 62 -6.80 9.22 4.44
C VAL A 62 -5.96 10.35 3.87
N THR A 63 -4.67 10.29 4.13
CA THR A 63 -3.68 11.15 3.52
C THR A 63 -2.76 10.30 2.65
N VAL A 64 -2.46 10.77 1.44
CA VAL A 64 -1.58 10.12 0.48
C VAL A 64 -0.31 10.94 0.33
N ASP A 65 0.85 10.32 0.58
CA ASP A 65 2.16 10.89 0.31
C ASP A 65 2.71 10.31 -0.99
N THR A 66 3.13 11.17 -1.91
CA THR A 66 3.77 10.79 -3.17
C THR A 66 5.29 10.71 -3.02
N ALA A 67 5.95 10.02 -3.93
CA ALA A 67 7.42 9.94 -3.96
C ALA A 67 8.08 11.32 -4.19
N ASP A 68 7.39 12.21 -4.90
CA ASP A 68 7.73 13.63 -5.06
C ASP A 68 7.50 14.49 -3.80
N GLY A 69 7.12 13.87 -2.68
CA GLY A 69 6.99 14.52 -1.37
C GLY A 69 5.73 15.35 -1.20
N ALA A 70 4.78 15.26 -2.14
CA ALA A 70 3.49 15.92 -2.02
C ALA A 70 2.55 15.10 -1.14
N THR A 71 1.83 15.80 -0.27
CA THR A 71 0.81 15.20 0.59
C THR A 71 -0.58 15.67 0.16
N ARG A 72 -1.52 14.73 0.00
CA ARG A 72 -2.89 15.00 -0.47
C ARG A 72 -3.93 14.27 0.40
N PRO A 73 -4.93 14.98 0.95
CA PRO A 73 -6.06 14.33 1.60
C PRO A 73 -7.00 13.71 0.57
N VAL A 74 -7.40 12.47 0.79
CA VAL A 74 -8.37 11.76 -0.04
C VAL A 74 -9.53 11.32 0.85
N ARG A 75 -10.75 11.73 0.48
CA ARG A 75 -11.97 11.30 1.17
C ARG A 75 -12.52 10.07 0.48
N GLY A 76 -12.85 9.05 1.27
CA GLY A 76 -13.65 7.95 0.78
C GLY A 76 -15.04 8.47 0.46
N VAL A 77 -15.56 8.16 -0.73
CA VAL A 77 -17.01 8.16 -0.93
C VAL A 77 -17.51 6.94 -0.17
N HIS A 78 -18.00 7.14 1.05
CA HIS A 78 -18.55 6.05 1.85
C HIS A 78 -19.66 5.40 1.04
N GLY A 79 -19.42 4.19 0.52
CA GLY A 79 -20.50 3.33 0.11
C GLY A 79 -21.23 2.99 1.39
N ASP A 80 -22.49 3.44 1.49
CA ASP A 80 -23.46 2.95 2.47
C ASP A 80 -23.61 1.43 2.29
N LEU A 81 -22.65 0.67 2.83
CA LEU A 81 -22.79 -0.75 3.05
C LEU A 81 -22.96 -0.88 4.55
N GLY A 82 -24.21 -0.59 4.95
CA GLY A 82 -24.68 -0.85 6.29
C GLY A 82 -24.25 -2.24 6.74
N GLU A 83 -23.62 -2.25 7.91
CA GLU A 83 -23.77 -3.27 8.95
C GLU A 83 -24.37 -4.59 8.44
N SER A 84 -23.52 -5.55 8.05
CA SER A 84 -23.93 -6.94 8.06
C SER A 84 -24.17 -7.34 9.51
N VAL A 85 -25.45 -7.46 9.88
CA VAL A 85 -25.84 -8.16 11.10
C VAL A 85 -25.62 -9.65 10.88
N ASP A 86 -24.66 -10.23 11.59
CA ASP A 86 -24.58 -11.69 11.73
C ASP A 86 -25.92 -12.21 12.26
N GLY A 87 -26.55 -13.12 11.51
CA GLY A 87 -27.76 -13.84 11.88
C GLY A 87 -27.47 -15.24 12.40
#